data_AF-A0A931J8Y3-F1
#
_entry.id   AF-A0A931J8Y3-F1
#
_cell.length_a   1.000
_cell.length_b   1.000
_cell.length_c   1.000
_cell.angle_alpha   90.00
_cell.angle_beta   90.00
_cell.angle_gamma   90.00
#
_symmetry.space_group_name_H-M   'P 1'
#
loop_
_entity.id
_entity.type
_entity.pdbx_description
1 polymer ?
#
loop_
_entity_poly.entity_id
_entity_poly.type
_entity_poly.pdbx_seq_one_letter_code
_entity_poly.pdbx_strand_id
1 'polypeptide(L)'
;MPIRPASFDTAAEQLAPHLVNLPGKLIAIDGRDGSGKTTLGRFLAWYFNVALVETDLFLLQGAGLAYHTDQIERLIAQRLAVPRPVIVEGIAVLKTLHSIGRKPDLLVYVTNTKNRGSDSFAKIFSEYETAFSPRSVAHVSIELGH
;
A
#
# COMPACT_ATOMS: atom_id res chain seq x y z
N MET A 1 -11.45 -25.81 -4.55
CA MET A 1 -10.70 -24.74 -5.23
C MET A 1 -10.31 -23.74 -4.16
N PRO A 2 -9.03 -23.36 -3.97
CA PRO A 2 -8.76 -22.26 -3.05
C PRO A 2 -9.52 -21.03 -3.58
N ILE A 3 -10.25 -20.35 -2.71
CA ILE A 3 -11.11 -19.20 -3.07
C ILE A 3 -10.24 -17.96 -3.43
N ARG A 4 -8.91 -18.06 -3.28
CA ARG A 4 -7.93 -17.00 -3.52
C ARG A 4 -6.64 -17.53 -4.20
N PRO A 5 -5.87 -16.68 -4.93
CA PRO A 5 -4.59 -17.07 -5.53
C PRO A 5 -3.53 -17.39 -4.47
N ALA A 6 -2.62 -18.33 -4.77
CA ALA A 6 -1.54 -18.73 -3.85
C ALA A 6 -0.64 -17.56 -3.41
N SER A 7 -0.45 -16.54 -4.27
CA SER A 7 0.32 -15.33 -3.91
C SER A 7 -0.28 -14.55 -2.74
N PHE A 8 -1.59 -14.68 -2.50
CA PHE A 8 -2.26 -14.06 -1.36
C PHE A 8 -1.94 -14.81 -0.06
N ASP A 9 -1.83 -16.14 -0.10
CA ASP A 9 -1.38 -16.95 1.03
C ASP A 9 0.07 -16.60 1.40
N THR A 10 0.96 -16.56 0.40
CA THR A 10 2.35 -16.15 0.61
C THR A 10 2.47 -14.75 1.20
N ALA A 11 1.68 -13.78 0.70
CA ALA A 11 1.66 -12.44 1.28
C ALA A 11 1.18 -12.46 2.73
N ALA A 12 0.11 -13.20 3.06
CA ALA A 12 -0.37 -13.31 4.43
C ALA A 12 0.70 -13.91 5.36
N GLU A 13 1.37 -14.99 4.95
CA GLU A 13 2.43 -15.62 5.72
C GLU A 13 3.59 -14.65 6.01
N GLN A 14 4.04 -13.90 5.01
CA GLN A 14 5.13 -12.94 5.17
C GLN A 14 4.73 -11.72 6.02
N LEU A 15 3.48 -11.28 5.95
CA LEU A 15 3.00 -10.13 6.72
C LEU A 15 2.50 -10.48 8.13
N ALA A 16 2.25 -11.76 8.43
CA ALA A 16 1.73 -12.19 9.72
C ALA A 16 2.53 -11.64 10.93
N PRO A 17 3.88 -11.64 10.95
CA PRO A 17 4.66 -11.06 12.06
C PRO A 17 4.46 -9.56 12.28
N HIS A 18 3.87 -8.84 11.31
CA HIS A 18 3.64 -7.40 11.35
C HIS A 18 2.18 -7.04 11.63
N LEU A 19 1.26 -8.00 11.50
CA LEU A 19 -0.18 -7.78 11.59
C LEU A 19 -0.84 -8.56 12.74
N VAL A 20 -0.29 -9.73 13.11
CA VAL A 20 -0.79 -10.54 14.23
C VAL A 20 -0.44 -9.87 15.57
N ASN A 21 -1.33 -10.03 16.57
CA ASN A 21 -1.23 -9.40 17.91
C ASN A 21 -1.22 -7.87 17.91
N LEU A 22 -1.56 -7.26 16.77
CA LEU A 22 -1.81 -5.84 16.62
C LEU A 22 -0.66 -4.93 17.14
N PRO A 23 0.58 -5.00 16.62
CA PRO A 23 1.73 -4.28 17.18
C PRO A 23 1.75 -2.75 16.95
N GLY A 24 0.67 -2.12 16.46
CA GLY A 24 0.67 -0.69 16.13
C GLY A 24 1.68 -0.31 15.05
N LYS A 25 1.70 -1.07 13.95
CA LYS A 25 2.62 -0.82 12.81
C LYS A 25 1.91 -0.11 11.64
N LEU A 26 2.64 0.75 10.95
CA LEU A 26 2.25 1.34 9.67
C LEU A 26 2.82 0.49 8.52
N ILE A 27 1.95 -0.18 7.79
CA ILE A 27 2.32 -0.99 6.62
C ILE A 27 1.92 -0.22 5.37
N ALA A 28 2.84 -0.05 4.42
CA ALA A 28 2.57 0.52 3.12
C ALA A 28 2.50 -0.59 2.06
N ILE A 29 1.48 -0.56 1.20
CA ILE A 29 1.40 -1.38 -0.01
C ILE A 29 1.49 -0.45 -1.22
N ASP A 30 2.59 -0.58 -1.94
CA ASP A 30 2.91 0.22 -3.11
C ASP A 30 2.90 -0.66 -4.37
N GLY A 31 2.88 -0.01 -5.52
CA GLY A 31 2.87 -0.66 -6.83
C GLY A 31 2.20 0.24 -7.85
N ARG A 32 2.51 0.00 -9.12
CA ARG A 32 1.87 0.74 -10.22
C ARG A 32 0.36 0.52 -10.23
N ASP A 33 -0.37 1.40 -10.92
CA ASP A 33 -1.81 1.24 -11.10
C ASP A 33 -2.12 -0.08 -11.82
N GLY A 34 -3.22 -0.72 -11.42
CA GLY A 34 -3.59 -2.04 -11.95
C GLY A 34 -2.67 -3.21 -11.54
N SER A 35 -1.70 -2.99 -10.64
CA SER A 35 -0.85 -4.06 -10.10
C SER A 35 -1.58 -5.07 -9.22
N GLY A 36 -2.80 -4.75 -8.74
CA GLY A 36 -3.56 -5.58 -7.79
C GLY A 36 -3.35 -5.22 -6.32
N LYS A 37 -2.59 -4.15 -6.03
CA LYS A 37 -2.34 -3.61 -4.68
C LYS A 37 -3.59 -3.41 -3.83
N THR A 38 -4.66 -2.84 -4.39
CA THR A 38 -5.94 -2.61 -3.67
C THR A 38 -6.61 -3.94 -3.33
N THR A 39 -6.62 -4.90 -4.25
CA THR A 39 -7.17 -6.25 -4.02
C THR A 39 -6.41 -6.97 -2.92
N LEU A 40 -5.07 -6.91 -2.96
CA LEU A 40 -4.22 -7.49 -1.92
C LEU A 40 -4.42 -6.79 -0.57
N GLY A 41 -4.47 -5.46 -0.55
CA GLY A 41 -4.70 -4.66 0.65
C GLY A 41 -6.04 -4.99 1.33
N ARG A 42 -7.13 -5.07 0.55
CA ARG A 42 -8.46 -5.46 1.05
C ARG A 42 -8.47 -6.86 1.62
N PHE A 43 -7.81 -7.80 0.93
CA PHE A 43 -7.65 -9.15 1.42
C PHE A 43 -6.92 -9.19 2.78
N LEU A 44 -5.76 -8.55 2.89
CA LEU A 44 -4.96 -8.54 4.11
C LEU A 44 -5.72 -7.87 5.27
N ALA A 45 -6.43 -6.78 4.99
CA ALA A 45 -7.24 -6.08 5.96
C ALA A 45 -8.35 -6.97 6.53
N TRP A 46 -9.08 -7.69 5.66
CA TRP A 46 -10.06 -8.69 6.07
C TRP A 46 -9.43 -9.84 6.84
N TYR A 47 -8.34 -10.42 6.32
CA TYR A 47 -7.71 -11.62 6.86
C TYR A 47 -7.13 -11.40 8.26
N PHE A 48 -6.52 -10.24 8.50
CA PHE A 48 -5.93 -9.88 9.80
C PHE A 48 -6.83 -9.01 10.68
N ASN A 49 -8.03 -8.64 10.21
CA ASN A 49 -8.94 -7.73 10.88
C ASN A 49 -8.26 -6.39 11.27
N VAL A 50 -7.57 -5.78 10.31
CA VAL A 50 -6.85 -4.50 10.45
C VAL A 50 -7.42 -3.43 9.53
N ALA A 51 -7.11 -2.17 9.82
CA ALA A 51 -7.59 -1.05 9.00
C ALA A 51 -6.83 -0.96 7.67
N LEU A 52 -7.54 -0.60 6.60
CA LEU A 52 -6.98 -0.23 5.31
C LEU A 52 -7.33 1.21 4.98
N VAL A 53 -6.34 1.98 4.56
CA VAL A 53 -6.50 3.31 3.98
C VAL A 53 -6.14 3.22 2.50
N GLU A 54 -7.15 3.21 1.64
CA GLU A 54 -6.98 3.32 0.18
C GLU A 54 -6.80 4.80 -0.16
N THR A 55 -5.58 5.22 -0.52
CA THR A 55 -5.30 6.65 -0.75
C THR A 55 -6.14 7.23 -1.89
N ASP A 56 -6.55 6.38 -2.83
CA ASP A 56 -7.35 6.75 -3.99
C ASP A 56 -8.72 7.33 -3.58
N LEU A 57 -9.25 6.97 -2.39
CA LEU A 57 -10.48 7.53 -1.84
C LEU A 57 -10.33 8.98 -1.32
N PHE A 58 -9.11 9.48 -1.23
CA PHE A 58 -8.78 10.81 -0.73
C PHE A 58 -8.22 11.72 -1.83
N LEU A 59 -8.32 11.31 -3.10
CA LEU A 59 -7.88 12.12 -4.24
C LEU A 59 -8.66 13.44 -4.30
N LEU A 60 -7.91 14.53 -4.47
CA LEU A 60 -8.47 15.85 -4.78
C LEU A 60 -8.99 15.83 -6.22
N GLN A 61 -10.28 16.10 -6.39
CA GLN A 61 -10.92 16.06 -7.71
C GLN A 61 -10.23 17.03 -8.69
N GLY A 62 -9.82 16.49 -9.85
CA GLY A 62 -9.18 17.28 -10.91
C GLY A 62 -7.71 17.64 -10.67
N ALA A 63 -7.09 17.20 -9.59
CA ALA A 63 -5.73 17.59 -9.20
C ALA A 63 -4.66 16.50 -9.41
N GLY A 64 -4.94 15.48 -10.23
CA GLY A 64 -4.02 14.36 -10.47
C GLY A 64 -3.77 13.56 -9.18
N LEU A 65 -2.50 13.28 -8.83
CA LEU A 65 -2.11 12.57 -7.60
C LEU A 65 -1.88 13.52 -6.41
N ALA A 66 -2.86 14.39 -6.17
CA ALA A 66 -2.94 15.21 -4.97
C ALA A 66 -4.04 14.66 -4.06
N TYR A 67 -3.81 14.63 -2.75
CA TYR A 67 -4.68 13.97 -1.78
C TYR A 67 -5.06 14.90 -0.64
N HIS A 68 -6.20 14.62 0.01
CA HIS A 68 -6.53 15.12 1.34
C HIS A 68 -5.61 14.48 2.39
N THR A 69 -4.36 14.93 2.46
CA THR A 69 -3.31 14.36 3.31
C THR A 69 -3.59 14.51 4.80
N ASP A 70 -4.33 15.55 5.19
CA ASP A 70 -4.83 15.77 6.55
C ASP A 70 -5.74 14.62 7.02
N GLN A 71 -6.61 14.12 6.14
CA GLN A 71 -7.51 13.02 6.46
C GLN A 71 -6.78 11.68 6.55
N ILE A 72 -5.84 11.44 5.63
CA ILE A 72 -4.97 10.25 5.64
C ILE A 72 -4.15 10.23 6.94
N GLU A 73 -3.50 11.35 7.28
CA GLU A 73 -2.70 11.48 8.50
C GLU A 73 -3.54 11.19 9.74
N ARG A 74 -4.72 11.81 9.84
CA ARG A 74 -5.63 11.63 10.97
C ARG A 74 -6.03 10.16 11.15
N LEU A 75 -6.37 9.45 10.07
CA LEU A 75 -6.75 8.04 10.13
C LEU A 75 -5.58 7.16 10.59
N ILE A 76 -4.39 7.41 10.06
CA ILE A 76 -3.17 6.69 10.48
C ILE A 76 -2.89 6.97 11.96
N ALA A 77 -2.89 8.24 12.38
CA ALA A 77 -2.60 8.65 13.75
C ALA A 77 -3.56 8.00 14.75
N GLN A 78 -4.87 7.99 14.46
CA GLN A 78 -5.88 7.36 15.31
C GLN A 78 -5.67 5.86 15.48
N ARG A 79 -5.22 5.15 14.43
CA ARG A 79 -4.93 3.71 14.50
C ARG A 79 -3.64 3.43 15.26
N LEU A 80 -2.63 4.30 15.15
CA LEU A 80 -1.38 4.11 15.86
C LEU A 80 -1.46 4.54 17.34
N ALA A 81 -2.38 5.44 17.69
CA ALA A 81 -2.61 5.87 19.08
C ALA A 81 -3.16 4.75 19.98
N VAL A 82 -3.88 3.79 19.41
CA VAL A 82 -4.28 2.55 20.08
C VAL A 82 -3.55 1.45 19.32
N PRO A 83 -2.44 0.89 19.80
CA PRO A 83 -1.47 0.12 19.00
C PRO A 83 -2.18 -0.93 18.15
N ARG A 84 -2.56 -0.54 16.93
CA ARG A 84 -3.31 -1.34 15.99
C ARG A 84 -2.71 -1.07 14.62
N PRO A 85 -2.33 -2.11 13.88
CA PRO A 85 -1.77 -1.94 12.57
C PRO A 85 -2.73 -1.22 11.65
N VAL A 86 -2.16 -0.44 10.76
CA VAL A 86 -2.86 0.20 9.65
C VAL A 86 -2.10 -0.07 8.37
N ILE A 87 -2.82 -0.57 7.38
CA ILE A 87 -2.33 -0.72 6.02
C ILE A 87 -2.72 0.53 5.25
N VAL A 88 -1.79 1.11 4.50
CA VAL A 88 -2.03 2.22 3.58
C VAL A 88 -1.61 1.77 2.19
N GLU A 89 -2.49 1.88 1.20
CA GLU A 89 -2.18 1.49 -0.18
C GLU A 89 -2.39 2.65 -1.14
N GLY A 90 -1.50 2.78 -2.13
CA GLY A 90 -1.57 3.83 -3.15
C GLY A 90 -0.46 3.71 -4.18
N ILE A 91 -0.63 4.32 -5.37
CA ILE A 91 0.34 4.21 -6.47
C ILE A 91 1.62 5.04 -6.26
N ALA A 92 1.64 5.89 -5.23
CA ALA A 92 2.80 6.66 -4.80
C ALA A 92 2.80 6.82 -3.28
N VAL A 93 2.56 5.71 -2.57
CA VAL A 93 2.27 5.74 -1.13
C VAL A 93 3.44 6.29 -0.31
N LEU A 94 4.70 6.05 -0.70
CA LEU A 94 5.85 6.61 0.02
C LEU A 94 5.90 8.14 -0.06
N LYS A 95 5.55 8.71 -1.21
CA LYS A 95 5.45 10.17 -1.38
C LYS A 95 4.35 10.74 -0.49
N THR A 96 3.23 10.04 -0.40
CA THR A 96 2.09 10.44 0.45
C THR A 96 2.43 10.36 1.93
N LEU A 97 3.10 9.28 2.37
CA LEU A 97 3.55 9.16 3.76
C LEU A 97 4.63 10.19 4.11
N HIS A 98 5.56 10.44 3.18
CA HIS A 98 6.60 11.44 3.36
C HIS A 98 6.03 12.86 3.53
N SER A 99 5.01 13.23 2.76
CA SER A 99 4.39 14.57 2.86
C SER A 99 3.66 14.82 4.20
N ILE A 100 3.29 13.76 4.91
CA ILE A 100 2.70 13.82 6.26
C ILE A 100 3.70 13.48 7.36
N GLY A 101 5.01 13.46 7.05
CA GLY A 101 6.07 13.22 8.03
C GLY A 101 6.11 11.79 8.57
N ARG A 102 5.60 10.80 7.83
CA ARG A 102 5.58 9.39 8.24
C ARG A 102 6.46 8.52 7.34
N LYS A 103 6.99 7.44 7.94
CA LYS A 103 7.70 6.36 7.24
C LYS A 103 7.02 5.04 7.61
N PRO A 104 6.76 4.13 6.65
CA PRO A 104 6.21 2.84 6.98
C PRO A 104 7.22 1.96 7.72
N ASP A 105 6.73 1.17 8.66
CA ASP A 105 7.49 0.12 9.35
C ASP A 105 7.75 -1.09 8.45
N LEU A 106 6.86 -1.30 7.46
CA LEU A 106 6.97 -2.32 6.44
C LEU A 106 6.49 -1.78 5.10
N LEU A 107 7.30 -1.93 4.07
CA LEU A 107 6.92 -1.63 2.69
C LEU A 107 6.76 -2.93 1.90
N VAL A 108 5.57 -3.11 1.34
CA VAL A 108 5.23 -4.16 0.37
C VAL A 108 5.18 -3.51 -1.01
N TYR A 109 5.89 -4.07 -1.98
CA TYR A 109 5.80 -3.65 -3.38
C TYR A 109 5.14 -4.74 -4.22
N VAL A 110 4.06 -4.38 -4.90
CA VAL A 110 3.25 -5.30 -5.70
C VAL A 110 3.52 -5.09 -7.18
N THR A 111 3.82 -6.18 -7.88
CA THR A 111 3.92 -6.23 -9.35
C THR A 111 2.87 -7.15 -9.93
N ASN A 112 2.47 -6.89 -11.18
CA ASN A 112 1.66 -7.82 -11.96
C ASN A 112 2.39 -8.10 -13.29
N THR A 113 2.57 -9.38 -13.62
CA THR A 113 3.27 -9.78 -14.86
C THR A 113 2.53 -9.40 -16.13
N LYS A 114 1.22 -9.24 -16.07
CA LYS A 114 0.33 -8.90 -17.19
C LYS A 114 -0.01 -7.42 -17.28
N ASN A 115 0.33 -6.61 -16.26
CA ASN A 115 -0.02 -5.20 -16.22
C ASN A 115 1.20 -4.34 -15.82
N ARG A 116 1.59 -3.40 -16.69
CA ARG A 116 2.75 -2.51 -16.50
C ARG A 116 2.37 -1.13 -15.93
N GLY A 117 1.09 -0.91 -15.63
CA GLY A 117 0.53 0.40 -15.31
C GLY A 117 0.08 1.15 -16.56
N SER A 118 -0.72 2.21 -16.36
CA SER A 118 -1.23 3.05 -17.44
C SER A 118 -0.24 4.13 -17.89
N ASP A 119 -0.27 4.45 -19.18
CA ASP A 119 0.57 5.50 -19.77
C ASP A 119 0.27 6.89 -19.18
N SER A 120 -0.98 7.12 -18.74
CA SER A 120 -1.41 8.37 -18.11
C SER A 120 -0.60 8.76 -16.87
N PHE A 121 -0.01 7.78 -16.18
CA PHE A 121 0.81 8.01 -15.00
C PHE A 121 2.32 7.85 -15.25
N ALA A 122 2.76 7.53 -16.47
CA ALA A 122 4.15 7.17 -16.75
C ALA A 122 5.17 8.22 -16.28
N LYS A 123 4.91 9.51 -16.55
CA LYS A 123 5.78 10.61 -16.09
C LYS A 123 5.82 10.70 -14.57
N ILE A 124 4.66 10.63 -13.93
CA ILE A 124 4.53 10.75 -12.47
C ILE A 124 5.24 9.56 -11.78
N PHE A 125 5.08 8.35 -12.32
CA PHE A 125 5.81 7.18 -11.84
C PHE A 125 7.32 7.33 -12.02
N SER A 126 7.79 7.83 -13.16
CA SER A 126 9.21 8.03 -13.38
C SER A 126 9.81 9.00 -12.35
N GLU A 127 9.13 10.11 -12.06
CA GLU A 127 9.57 11.08 -11.04
C GLU A 127 9.54 10.45 -9.64
N TYR A 128 8.46 9.74 -9.32
CA TYR A 128 8.29 9.05 -8.04
C TYR A 128 9.34 7.96 -7.81
N GLU A 129 9.53 7.06 -8.78
CA GLU A 129 10.49 5.95 -8.71
C GLU A 129 11.92 6.47 -8.60
N THR A 130 12.25 7.58 -9.28
CA THR A 130 13.54 8.26 -9.13
C THR A 130 13.75 8.78 -7.71
N ALA A 131 12.73 9.40 -7.11
CA ALA A 131 12.84 10.04 -5.79
C ALA A 131 12.80 9.03 -4.62
N PHE A 132 12.03 7.95 -4.74
CA PHE A 132 11.73 7.05 -3.62
C PHE A 132 12.23 5.61 -3.82
N SER A 133 12.54 5.20 -5.05
CA SER A 133 13.01 3.83 -5.38
C SER A 133 12.17 2.71 -4.71
N PRO A 134 10.83 2.75 -4.80
CA PRO A 134 9.93 1.95 -3.97
C PRO A 134 10.15 0.44 -4.09
N ARG A 135 10.49 -0.04 -5.30
CA ARG A 135 10.79 -1.46 -5.55
C ARG A 135 12.07 -1.90 -4.84
N SER A 136 13.10 -1.06 -4.83
CA SER A 136 14.41 -1.39 -4.26
C SER A 136 14.42 -1.32 -2.73
N VAL A 137 13.59 -0.46 -2.14
CA VAL A 137 13.48 -0.30 -0.68
C VAL A 137 12.35 -1.14 -0.07
N ALA A 138 11.68 -1.96 -0.87
CA ALA A 138 10.64 -2.86 -0.42
C ALA A 138 11.21 -3.94 0.51
N HIS A 139 10.53 -4.19 1.62
CA HIS A 139 10.85 -5.28 2.53
C HIS A 139 10.28 -6.59 2.02
N VAL A 140 9.13 -6.51 1.35
CA VAL A 140 8.41 -7.63 0.76
C VAL A 140 8.03 -7.28 -0.68
N SER A 141 8.31 -8.18 -1.62
CA SER A 141 7.88 -8.06 -3.01
C SER A 141 6.87 -9.15 -3.32
N ILE A 142 5.70 -8.78 -3.82
CA ILE A 142 4.63 -9.72 -4.19
C ILE A 142 4.37 -9.60 -5.69
N GLU A 143 4.52 -10.71 -6.40
CA GLU A 143 4.17 -10.81 -7.81
C GLU A 143 2.79 -11.48 -7.97
N LEU A 144 1.91 -10.81 -8.71
CA LEU A 144 0.55 -11.27 -9.02
C LEU A 144 0.49 -11.70 -10.50
N GLY A 145 -0.17 -12.84 -10.77
CA GLY A 145 -0.18 -13.48 -12.10
C GLY A 145 -1.57 -13.64 -12.74
N HIS A 146 -2.61 -12.99 -12.20
CA HIS A 146 -3.96 -13.06 -12.74
C HIS A 146 -4.16 -12.06 -13.88
#